data_AF-A0A6P1ZXJ1-F1
#
_entry.id   AF-A0A6P1ZXJ1-F1
#
_cell.length_a   1.000
_cell.length_b   1.000
_cell.length_c   1.000
_cell.angle_alpha   90.00
_cell.angle_beta   90.00
_cell.angle_gamma   90.00
#
_symmetry.space_group_name_H-M   'P 1'
#
loop_
_entity.id
_entity.type
_entity.pdbx_description
1 polymer ?
#
loop_
_entity_poly.entity_id
_entity_poly.type
_entity_poly.pdbx_seq_one_letter_code
_entity_poly.pdbx_strand_id
1 'polypeptide(L)'
;MVNSFILPQETISIFQERLGILERCLNDANPQDEVTAEILELANSRQITLIQLREEFRKFQDKLDKVNKLRHRLNDKTKQNKLSVLLCVKINFSLKEIADQYWDFLLNKDGKQVFKIMTFDFISVYKKLILEAGNEPDQDEEFYIILESLKYLIQSLIQASLRVNALSEAEINALELGDITPQESETMLISLASTQKWDQVYKNLA
;
A
#
# COMPACT_ATOMS: atom_id res chain seq x y z
N MET A 1 45.89 -6.47 19.39
CA MET A 1 45.59 -5.03 19.22
C MET A 1 44.09 -4.86 19.35
N VAL A 2 43.64 -4.22 20.43
CA VAL A 2 42.22 -3.89 20.61
C VAL A 2 41.98 -2.64 19.79
N ASN A 3 41.30 -2.76 18.65
CA ASN A 3 40.82 -1.59 17.92
C ASN A 3 39.74 -0.92 18.77
N SER A 4 40.13 0.09 19.53
CA SER A 4 39.18 0.98 20.20
C SER A 4 38.43 1.76 19.12
N PHE A 5 37.14 1.47 18.96
CA PHE A 5 36.26 2.25 18.09
C PHE A 5 35.99 3.59 18.79
N ILE A 6 36.72 4.64 18.42
CA ILE A 6 36.48 5.99 18.94
C ILE A 6 35.50 6.66 18.00
N LEU A 7 34.27 6.90 18.48
CA LEU A 7 33.27 7.65 17.74
C LEU A 7 33.66 9.14 17.70
N PRO A 8 33.47 9.84 16.57
CA PRO A 8 33.64 11.30 16.52
C PRO A 8 32.74 12.00 17.54
N GLN A 9 33.22 13.10 18.13
CA GLN A 9 32.45 13.86 19.11
C GLN A 9 31.09 14.33 18.56
N GLU A 10 31.04 14.68 17.28
CA GLU A 10 29.81 15.03 16.58
C GLU A 10 28.80 13.88 16.59
N THR A 11 29.25 12.65 16.35
CA THR A 11 28.41 11.44 16.42
C THR A 11 27.89 11.20 17.83
N ILE A 12 28.75 11.40 18.85
CA ILE A 12 28.36 11.26 20.26
C ILE A 12 27.29 12.30 20.62
N SER A 13 27.47 13.55 20.22
CA SER A 13 26.50 14.62 20.49
C SER A 13 25.14 14.36 19.85
N ILE A 14 25.10 13.84 18.62
CA ILE A 14 23.84 13.43 17.95
C ILE A 14 23.13 12.33 18.74
N PHE A 15 23.86 11.33 19.24
CA PHE A 15 23.27 10.27 20.05
C PHE A 15 22.73 10.78 21.37
N GLN A 16 23.48 11.65 22.05
CA GLN A 16 23.06 12.27 23.31
C GLN A 16 21.79 13.11 23.15
N GLU A 17 21.70 13.90 22.07
CA GLU A 17 20.50 14.67 21.76
C GLU A 17 19.26 13.78 21.55
N ARG A 18 19.41 12.71 20.76
CA ARG A 18 18.34 11.74 20.50
C ARG A 18 17.89 11.02 21.76
N LEU A 19 18.84 10.58 22.59
CA LEU A 19 18.55 9.96 23.88
C LEU A 19 17.79 10.92 24.79
N GLY A 20 18.21 12.19 24.84
CA GLY A 20 17.52 13.22 25.62
C GLY A 20 16.06 13.44 25.19
N ILE A 21 15.75 13.34 23.89
CA ILE A 21 14.35 13.39 23.40
C ILE A 21 13.55 12.19 23.91
N LEU A 22 14.11 10.99 23.82
CA LEU A 22 13.45 9.76 24.28
C LEU A 22 13.24 9.76 25.80
N GLU A 23 14.22 10.26 26.56
CA GLU A 23 14.12 10.42 28.02
C GLU A 23 13.02 11.41 28.41
N ARG A 24 12.86 12.52 27.67
CA ARG A 24 11.75 13.47 27.90
C ARG A 24 10.41 12.81 27.63
N CYS A 25 10.30 12.00 26.57
CA CYS A 25 9.08 11.26 26.27
C CYS A 25 8.64 10.32 27.42
N LEU A 26 9.59 9.83 28.24
CA LEU A 26 9.28 8.96 29.39
C LEU A 26 8.85 9.72 30.65
N ASN A 27 9.19 11.02 30.77
CA ASN A 27 9.08 11.73 32.04
C ASN A 27 8.13 12.94 32.01
N ASP A 28 7.97 13.63 30.87
CA ASP A 28 7.01 14.72 30.65
C ASP A 28 6.97 15.11 29.16
N ALA A 29 6.32 14.30 28.33
CA ALA A 29 6.33 14.48 26.88
C ALA A 29 5.47 15.68 26.46
N ASN A 30 6.06 16.61 25.70
CA ASN A 30 5.25 17.52 24.88
C ASN A 30 4.96 16.86 23.52
N PRO A 31 3.95 17.33 22.77
CA PRO A 31 3.59 16.73 21.48
C PRO A 31 4.72 16.71 20.44
N GLN A 32 5.66 17.65 20.52
CA GLN A 32 6.79 17.72 19.58
C GLN A 32 7.84 16.65 19.87
N ASP A 33 8.07 16.34 21.15
CA ASP A 33 8.96 15.26 21.57
C ASP A 33 8.39 13.91 21.12
N GLU A 34 7.08 13.68 21.25
CA GLU A 34 6.41 12.45 20.77
C GLU A 34 6.56 12.26 19.26
N VAL A 35 6.25 13.28 18.46
CA VAL A 35 6.40 13.22 16.99
C VAL A 35 7.86 12.94 16.60
N THR A 36 8.81 13.57 17.30
CA THR A 36 10.23 13.36 17.01
C THR A 36 10.68 11.95 17.38
N ALA A 37 10.17 11.40 18.49
CA ALA A 37 10.42 10.02 18.89
C ALA A 37 9.85 9.02 17.86
N GLU A 38 8.64 9.24 17.34
CA GLU A 38 8.05 8.39 16.29
C GLU A 38 8.90 8.39 15.01
N ILE A 39 9.39 9.56 14.58
CA ILE A 39 10.27 9.68 13.41
C ILE A 39 11.60 8.94 13.63
N LEU A 40 12.17 9.04 14.84
CA LEU A 40 13.40 8.35 15.20
C LEU A 40 13.21 6.83 15.25
N GLU A 41 12.12 6.36 15.84
CA GLU A 41 11.76 4.95 15.90
C GLU A 41 11.57 4.37 14.50
N LEU A 42 10.87 5.08 13.62
CA LEU A 42 10.67 4.69 12.23
C LEU A 42 11.99 4.58 11.47
N ALA A 43 12.88 5.56 11.59
CA ALA A 43 14.21 5.52 10.98
C ALA A 43 15.03 4.33 11.49
N ASN A 44 15.01 4.08 12.80
CA ASN A 44 15.71 2.97 13.43
C ASN A 44 15.15 1.61 13.00
N SER A 45 13.83 1.47 12.91
CA SER A 45 13.17 0.21 12.50
C SER A 45 13.57 -0.20 11.07
N ARG A 46 13.75 0.79 10.19
CA ARG A 46 14.22 0.61 8.81
C ARG A 46 15.75 0.56 8.69
N GLN A 47 16.49 0.81 9.77
CA GLN A 47 17.96 0.91 9.79
C GLN A 47 18.49 1.96 8.80
N ILE A 48 17.78 3.09 8.69
CA ILE A 48 18.14 4.19 7.79
C ILE A 48 18.38 5.49 8.56
N THR A 49 19.08 6.41 7.93
CA THR A 49 19.25 7.78 8.45
C THR A 49 17.96 8.59 8.30
N LEU A 50 17.83 9.68 9.06
CA LEU A 50 16.70 10.62 8.93
C LEU A 50 16.61 11.26 7.53
N ILE A 51 17.76 11.47 6.88
CA ILE A 51 17.81 12.00 5.50
C ILE A 51 17.21 10.98 4.53
N GLN A 52 17.62 9.71 4.63
CA GLN A 52 17.05 8.63 3.83
C GLN A 52 15.55 8.43 4.13
N LEU A 53 15.13 8.52 5.40
CA LEU A 53 13.72 8.44 5.77
C LEU A 53 12.90 9.53 5.07
N ARG A 54 13.42 10.76 5.01
CA ARG A 54 12.77 11.86 4.29
C ARG A 54 12.62 11.58 2.79
N GLU A 55 13.63 10.98 2.17
CA GLU A 55 13.57 10.57 0.76
C GLU A 55 12.55 9.46 0.53
N GLU A 56 12.52 8.44 1.39
CA GLU A 56 11.53 7.36 1.34
C GLU A 56 10.10 7.89 1.52
N PHE A 57 9.90 8.83 2.45
CA PHE A 57 8.61 9.48 2.65
C PHE A 57 8.16 10.27 1.41
N ARG A 58 9.10 10.95 0.73
CA ARG A 58 8.80 11.63 -0.53
C ARG A 58 8.38 10.64 -1.64
N LYS A 59 9.08 9.51 -1.76
CA LYS A 59 8.69 8.44 -2.72
C LYS A 59 7.30 7.89 -2.42
N PHE A 60 6.97 7.71 -1.14
CA PHE A 60 5.65 7.30 -0.70
C PHE A 60 4.56 8.30 -1.12
N GLN A 61 4.78 9.60 -0.87
CA GLN A 61 3.87 10.66 -1.29
C GLN A 61 3.67 10.68 -2.82
N ASP A 62 4.76 10.57 -3.59
CA ASP A 62 4.69 10.53 -5.06
C ASP A 62 3.86 9.34 -5.57
N LYS A 63 3.94 8.17 -4.90
CA LYS A 63 3.13 6.99 -5.21
C LYS A 63 1.65 7.23 -4.89
N LEU A 64 1.32 7.81 -3.74
CA LEU A 64 -0.07 8.16 -3.38
C LEU A 64 -0.68 9.14 -4.38
N ASP A 65 0.06 10.18 -4.77
CA ASP A 65 -0.38 11.14 -5.77
C ASP A 65 -0.63 10.49 -7.13
N LYS A 66 0.22 9.54 -7.52
CA LYS A 66 0.03 8.77 -8.75
C LYS A 66 -1.25 7.92 -8.68
N VAL A 67 -1.53 7.26 -7.55
CA VAL A 67 -2.78 6.52 -7.34
C VAL A 67 -3.98 7.44 -7.44
N ASN A 68 -3.95 8.60 -6.77
CA ASN A 68 -5.05 9.57 -6.82
C ASN A 68 -5.34 10.04 -8.26
N LYS A 69 -4.29 10.33 -9.05
CA LYS A 69 -4.42 10.68 -10.47
C LYS A 69 -5.03 9.55 -11.29
N LEU A 70 -4.64 8.30 -11.05
CA LEU A 70 -5.22 7.14 -11.73
C LEU A 70 -6.69 6.95 -11.35
N ARG A 71 -7.04 7.10 -10.06
CA ARG A 71 -8.41 7.00 -9.56
C ARG A 71 -9.32 8.08 -10.16
N HIS A 72 -8.85 9.32 -10.26
CA HIS A 72 -9.60 10.38 -10.92
C HIS A 72 -9.91 10.03 -12.39
N ARG A 73 -8.89 9.57 -13.14
CA ARG A 73 -9.08 9.14 -14.53
C ARG A 73 -10.03 7.95 -14.66
N LEU A 74 -9.99 7.00 -13.73
CA LEU A 74 -10.91 5.88 -13.70
C LEU A 74 -12.35 6.37 -13.46
N ASN A 75 -12.57 7.20 -12.45
CA ASN A 75 -13.89 7.78 -12.16
C ASN A 75 -14.47 8.53 -13.35
N ASP A 76 -13.65 9.30 -14.08
CA ASP A 76 -14.09 10.01 -15.28
C ASP A 76 -14.52 9.06 -16.39
N LYS A 77 -13.84 7.92 -16.55
CA LYS A 77 -14.24 6.87 -17.50
C LYS A 77 -15.48 6.12 -17.06
N THR A 78 -15.60 5.77 -15.78
CA THR A 78 -16.78 5.10 -15.23
C THR A 78 -18.03 5.95 -15.41
N LYS A 79 -17.94 7.28 -15.21
CA LYS A 79 -19.04 8.22 -15.52
C LYS A 79 -19.46 8.22 -16.99
N GLN A 80 -18.58 7.79 -17.90
CA GLN A 80 -18.87 7.62 -19.33
C GLN A 80 -19.31 6.19 -19.66
N ASN A 81 -19.64 5.36 -18.66
CA ASN A 81 -19.93 3.92 -18.79
C ASN A 81 -18.83 3.14 -19.52
N LYS A 82 -17.56 3.56 -19.37
CA LYS A 82 -16.40 2.85 -19.92
C LYS A 82 -15.65 2.13 -18.81
N LEU A 83 -15.63 0.80 -18.87
CA LEU A 83 -14.69 0.02 -18.06
C LEU A 83 -13.27 0.29 -18.56
N SER A 84 -12.31 0.36 -17.63
CA SER A 84 -10.92 0.63 -17.98
C SER A 84 -10.02 -0.32 -17.20
N VAL A 85 -10.02 -1.59 -17.61
CA VAL A 85 -9.24 -2.69 -17.04
C VAL A 85 -7.81 -2.27 -16.70
N LEU A 86 -7.10 -1.65 -17.65
CA LEU A 86 -5.72 -1.19 -17.43
C LEU A 86 -5.56 -0.17 -16.29
N LEU A 87 -6.55 0.70 -16.07
CA LEU A 87 -6.50 1.65 -14.95
C LEU A 87 -6.76 0.93 -13.63
N CYS A 88 -7.73 0.00 -13.59
CA CYS A 88 -8.00 -0.83 -12.41
C CYS A 88 -6.75 -1.64 -12.01
N VAL A 89 -6.16 -2.38 -12.95
CA VAL A 89 -4.94 -3.18 -12.74
C VAL A 89 -3.79 -2.29 -12.22
N LYS A 90 -3.59 -1.11 -12.82
CA LYS A 90 -2.54 -0.18 -12.37
C LYS A 90 -2.80 0.36 -10.97
N ILE A 91 -4.05 0.64 -10.61
CA ILE A 91 -4.41 1.10 -9.26
C ILE A 91 -4.14 -0.02 -8.26
N ASN A 92 -4.59 -1.25 -8.56
CA ASN A 92 -4.41 -2.41 -7.69
C ASN A 92 -2.93 -2.67 -7.40
N PHE A 93 -2.08 -2.74 -8.43
CA PHE A 93 -0.64 -2.94 -8.23
C PHE A 93 0.07 -1.76 -7.59
N SER A 94 -0.36 -0.52 -7.85
CA SER A 94 0.24 0.65 -7.17
C SER A 94 -0.09 0.66 -5.67
N LEU A 95 -1.32 0.30 -5.30
CA LEU A 95 -1.74 0.19 -3.91
C LEU A 95 -1.11 -1.03 -3.21
N LYS A 96 -0.95 -2.14 -3.94
CA LYS A 96 -0.23 -3.33 -3.46
C LYS A 96 1.20 -2.96 -3.09
N GLU A 97 1.91 -2.29 -3.99
CA GLU A 97 3.28 -1.83 -3.75
C GLU A 97 3.37 -0.89 -2.53
N ILE A 98 2.38 -0.02 -2.36
CA ILE A 98 2.28 0.84 -1.17
C ILE A 98 2.13 0.01 0.11
N ALA A 99 1.21 -0.95 0.13
CA ALA A 99 0.99 -1.82 1.28
C ALA A 99 2.22 -2.69 1.59
N ASP A 100 2.91 -3.20 0.57
CA ASP A 100 4.10 -4.05 0.75
C ASP A 100 5.30 -3.27 1.31
N GLN A 101 5.53 -2.05 0.82
CA GLN A 101 6.79 -1.31 1.06
C GLN A 101 6.68 -0.19 2.10
N TYR A 102 5.49 0.36 2.35
CA TYR A 102 5.30 1.59 3.14
C TYR A 102 4.26 1.45 4.26
N TRP A 103 3.93 0.22 4.67
CA TRP A 103 2.95 -0.04 5.73
C TRP A 103 3.34 0.60 7.08
N ASP A 104 4.63 0.67 7.37
CA ASP A 104 5.20 1.17 8.62
C ASP A 104 5.09 2.70 8.75
N PHE A 105 4.94 3.43 7.63
CA PHE A 105 4.62 4.87 7.64
C PHE A 105 3.23 5.17 8.19
N LEU A 106 2.40 4.15 8.41
CA LEU A 106 1.04 4.25 8.91
C LEU A 106 0.87 3.50 10.25
N LEU A 107 1.96 3.35 11.03
CA LEU A 107 1.94 2.64 12.32
C LEU A 107 1.23 3.38 13.47
N ASN A 108 1.02 4.69 13.34
CA ASN A 108 0.29 5.46 14.34
C ASN A 108 -1.21 5.05 14.38
N LYS A 109 -1.91 5.42 15.46
CA LYS A 109 -3.31 4.99 15.68
C LYS A 109 -4.22 5.33 14.49
N ASP A 110 -4.05 6.50 13.91
CA ASP A 110 -4.84 6.95 12.76
C ASP A 110 -4.51 6.12 11.51
N GLY A 111 -3.23 5.84 11.27
CA GLY A 111 -2.76 5.02 10.15
C GLY A 111 -3.26 3.58 10.22
N LYS A 112 -3.34 2.97 11.41
CA LYS A 112 -3.95 1.65 11.60
C LYS A 112 -5.42 1.64 11.22
N GLN A 113 -6.17 2.68 11.59
CA GLN A 113 -7.58 2.80 11.20
C GLN A 113 -7.74 2.99 9.69
N VAL A 114 -6.87 3.78 9.07
CA VAL A 114 -6.85 3.94 7.61
C VAL A 114 -6.61 2.59 6.92
N PHE A 115 -5.66 1.78 7.39
CA PHE A 115 -5.42 0.44 6.86
C PHE A 115 -6.63 -0.48 7.01
N LYS A 116 -7.28 -0.46 8.18
CA LYS A 116 -8.47 -1.25 8.45
C LYS A 116 -9.61 -0.90 7.49
N ILE A 117 -9.91 0.39 7.34
CA ILE A 117 -10.94 0.89 6.42
C ILE A 117 -10.60 0.50 4.98
N MET A 118 -9.37 0.79 4.54
CA MET A 118 -8.94 0.47 3.16
C MET A 118 -9.06 -1.02 2.86
N THR A 119 -8.65 -1.88 3.80
CA THR A 119 -8.74 -3.33 3.64
C THR A 119 -10.18 -3.79 3.48
N PHE A 120 -11.10 -3.31 4.32
CA PHE A 120 -12.52 -3.65 4.20
C PHE A 120 -13.17 -3.11 2.93
N ASP A 121 -12.82 -1.90 2.49
CA ASP A 121 -13.34 -1.32 1.25
C ASP A 121 -12.97 -2.19 0.05
N PHE A 122 -11.70 -2.61 -0.08
CA PHE A 122 -11.26 -3.46 -1.18
C PHE A 122 -11.81 -4.89 -1.10
N ILE A 123 -11.94 -5.45 0.10
CA ILE A 123 -12.62 -6.74 0.30
C ILE A 123 -14.09 -6.66 -0.13
N SER A 124 -14.76 -5.55 0.20
CA SER A 124 -16.16 -5.32 -0.19
C SER A 124 -16.30 -5.21 -1.72
N VAL A 125 -15.35 -4.54 -2.39
CA VAL A 125 -15.29 -4.51 -3.86
C VAL A 125 -15.10 -5.91 -4.44
N TYR A 126 -14.17 -6.69 -3.89
CA TYR A 126 -13.91 -8.06 -4.33
C TYR A 126 -15.13 -8.97 -4.21
N LYS A 127 -15.82 -8.94 -3.07
CA LYS A 127 -17.05 -9.72 -2.88
C LYS A 127 -18.15 -9.34 -3.86
N LYS A 128 -18.31 -8.04 -4.16
CA LYS A 128 -19.26 -7.57 -5.18
C LYS A 128 -18.90 -8.09 -6.56
N LEU A 129 -17.63 -7.99 -6.96
CA LEU A 129 -17.17 -8.47 -8.26
C LEU A 129 -17.36 -9.99 -8.43
N ILE A 130 -17.14 -10.79 -7.37
CA ILE A 130 -17.41 -12.23 -7.43
C ILE A 130 -18.90 -12.52 -7.63
N LEU A 131 -19.77 -11.82 -6.90
CA LEU A 131 -21.22 -11.98 -7.05
C LEU A 131 -21.70 -11.56 -8.44
N GLU A 132 -21.13 -10.50 -9.01
CA GLU A 132 -21.44 -10.04 -10.36
C GLU A 132 -20.95 -11.04 -11.43
N ALA A 133 -19.72 -11.53 -11.30
CA ALA A 133 -19.15 -12.52 -12.22
C ALA A 133 -19.89 -13.86 -12.23
N GLY A 134 -20.46 -14.28 -11.09
CA GLY A 134 -21.30 -15.49 -11.01
C GLY A 134 -22.65 -15.39 -11.72
N ASN A 135 -23.09 -14.18 -12.12
CA ASN A 135 -24.41 -13.93 -12.70
C ASN A 135 -24.40 -13.58 -14.20
N GLU A 136 -23.25 -13.22 -14.81
CA GLU A 136 -23.16 -12.85 -16.24
C GLU A 136 -22.02 -13.58 -16.97
N PRO A 137 -22.32 -14.56 -17.84
CA PRO A 137 -21.31 -15.39 -18.52
C PRO A 137 -20.55 -14.69 -19.67
N ASP A 138 -20.96 -13.49 -20.12
CA ASP A 138 -20.38 -12.83 -21.31
C ASP A 138 -19.37 -11.70 -21.00
N GLN A 139 -18.99 -11.48 -19.73
CA GLN A 139 -18.00 -10.45 -19.31
C GLN A 139 -16.64 -11.03 -18.84
N ASP A 140 -16.36 -12.26 -19.25
CA ASP A 140 -15.45 -13.18 -18.54
C ASP A 140 -13.99 -12.69 -18.42
N GLU A 141 -13.40 -12.12 -19.49
CA GLU A 141 -11.96 -11.81 -19.50
C GLU A 141 -11.61 -10.50 -18.77
N GLU A 142 -12.38 -9.43 -18.98
CA GLU A 142 -12.11 -8.12 -18.36
C GLU A 142 -12.28 -8.19 -16.83
N PHE A 143 -13.34 -8.85 -16.38
CA PHE A 143 -13.60 -9.03 -14.95
C PHE A 143 -12.61 -9.99 -14.32
N TYR A 144 -12.22 -11.06 -15.03
CA TYR A 144 -11.17 -11.96 -14.57
C TYR A 144 -9.85 -11.21 -14.34
N ILE A 145 -9.39 -10.39 -15.29
CA ILE A 145 -8.15 -9.62 -15.15
C ILE A 145 -8.22 -8.66 -13.94
N ILE A 146 -9.35 -7.97 -13.76
CA ILE A 146 -9.56 -7.07 -12.62
C ILE A 146 -9.54 -7.86 -11.31
N LEU A 147 -10.27 -8.98 -11.24
CA LEU A 147 -10.39 -9.83 -10.07
C LEU A 147 -9.03 -10.40 -9.65
N GLU A 148 -8.28 -10.96 -10.59
CA GLU A 148 -6.94 -11.51 -10.37
C GLU A 148 -5.96 -10.44 -9.87
N SER A 149 -5.99 -9.23 -10.45
CA SER A 149 -5.17 -8.12 -9.94
C SER A 149 -5.59 -7.63 -8.55
N LEU A 150 -6.89 -7.72 -8.22
CA LEU A 150 -7.43 -7.33 -6.92
C LEU A 150 -7.05 -8.32 -5.81
N LYS A 151 -6.98 -9.62 -6.13
CA LYS A 151 -6.49 -10.66 -5.21
C LYS A 151 -5.10 -10.31 -4.67
N TYR A 152 -4.18 -9.89 -5.54
CA TYR A 152 -2.85 -9.43 -5.13
C TYR A 152 -2.91 -8.27 -4.12
N LEU A 153 -3.73 -7.24 -4.40
CA LEU A 153 -3.88 -6.10 -3.50
C LEU A 153 -4.43 -6.55 -2.13
N ILE A 154 -5.47 -7.39 -2.12
CA ILE A 154 -6.09 -7.87 -0.88
C ILE A 154 -5.09 -8.67 -0.04
N GLN A 155 -4.30 -9.54 -0.65
CA GLN A 155 -3.26 -10.28 0.05
C GLN A 155 -2.25 -9.33 0.73
N SER A 156 -1.75 -8.32 0.01
CA SER A 156 -0.84 -7.32 0.57
C SER A 156 -1.47 -6.48 1.69
N LEU A 157 -2.74 -6.07 1.53
CA LEU A 157 -3.46 -5.32 2.56
C LEU A 157 -3.69 -6.16 3.83
N ILE A 158 -4.04 -7.44 3.69
CA ILE A 158 -4.19 -8.38 4.81
C ILE A 158 -2.85 -8.56 5.52
N GLN A 159 -1.76 -8.81 4.78
CA GLN A 159 -0.44 -8.98 5.38
C GLN A 159 0.03 -7.72 6.11
N ALA A 160 -0.14 -6.54 5.49
CA ALA A 160 0.17 -5.26 6.13
C ALA A 160 -0.68 -5.06 7.39
N SER A 161 -1.99 -5.32 7.33
CA SER A 161 -2.90 -5.17 8.47
C SER A 161 -2.56 -6.08 9.64
N LEU A 162 -2.16 -7.32 9.38
CA LEU A 162 -1.66 -8.25 10.40
C LEU A 162 -0.36 -7.74 11.02
N ARG A 163 0.60 -7.29 10.20
CA ARG A 163 1.90 -6.77 10.67
C ARG A 163 1.76 -5.57 11.60
N VAL A 164 0.83 -4.65 11.31
CA VAL A 164 0.58 -3.47 12.15
C VAL A 164 -0.40 -3.72 13.30
N ASN A 165 -0.92 -4.94 13.42
CA ASN A 165 -2.01 -5.30 14.34
C ASN A 165 -3.26 -4.43 14.16
N ALA A 166 -3.60 -4.05 12.92
CA ALA A 166 -4.86 -3.38 12.59
C ALA A 166 -6.03 -4.36 12.49
N LEU A 167 -5.74 -5.60 12.06
CA LEU A 167 -6.67 -6.72 11.99
C LEU A 167 -6.02 -7.95 12.61
N SER A 168 -6.84 -8.80 13.22
CA SER A 168 -6.47 -10.13 13.69
C SER A 168 -6.76 -11.20 12.63
N GLU A 169 -6.08 -12.34 12.72
CA GLU A 169 -6.35 -13.50 11.87
C GLU A 169 -7.81 -13.97 12.00
N ALA A 170 -8.39 -13.91 13.19
CA ALA A 170 -9.79 -14.25 13.43
C ALA A 170 -10.75 -13.31 12.67
N GLU A 171 -10.49 -11.99 12.69
CA GLU A 171 -11.27 -11.02 11.90
C GLU A 171 -11.15 -11.30 10.40
N ILE A 172 -9.96 -11.63 9.90
CA ILE A 172 -9.74 -11.95 8.48
C ILE A 172 -10.44 -13.24 8.07
N ASN A 173 -10.35 -14.29 8.89
CA ASN A 173 -11.00 -15.58 8.61
C ASN A 173 -12.52 -15.46 8.60
N ALA A 174 -13.10 -14.62 9.47
CA ALA A 174 -14.54 -14.34 9.49
C ALA A 174 -15.04 -13.61 8.22
N LEU A 175 -14.14 -13.10 7.38
CA LEU A 175 -14.53 -12.48 6.10
C LEU A 175 -14.81 -13.49 5.00
N GLU A 176 -14.53 -14.79 5.19
CA GLU A 176 -14.90 -15.86 4.25
C GLU A 176 -14.54 -15.52 2.79
N LEU A 177 -13.29 -15.11 2.57
CA LEU A 177 -12.84 -14.59 1.28
C LEU A 177 -12.71 -15.66 0.18
N GLY A 178 -12.82 -16.94 0.53
CA GLY A 178 -12.54 -18.04 -0.39
C GLY A 178 -11.06 -18.07 -0.81
N ASP A 179 -10.80 -18.57 -2.01
CA ASP A 179 -9.44 -18.57 -2.56
C ASP A 179 -9.08 -17.22 -3.18
N ILE A 180 -8.24 -16.47 -2.45
CA ILE A 180 -7.66 -15.21 -2.88
C ILE A 180 -6.27 -15.38 -3.50
N THR A 181 -5.85 -16.59 -3.84
CA THR A 181 -4.58 -16.85 -4.52
C THR A 181 -4.70 -16.42 -5.99
N PRO A 182 -3.87 -15.47 -6.45
CA PRO A 182 -3.81 -15.14 -7.87
C PRO A 182 -3.31 -16.33 -8.69
N GLN A 183 -3.99 -16.62 -9.79
CA GLN A 183 -3.65 -17.64 -10.77
C GLN A 183 -2.74 -17.09 -11.88
N GLU A 184 -2.81 -15.78 -12.14
CA GLU A 184 -2.00 -15.10 -13.14
C GLU A 184 -0.89 -14.26 -12.52
N SER A 185 0.25 -14.15 -13.20
CA SER A 185 1.33 -13.25 -12.76
C SER A 185 1.00 -11.78 -12.98
N GLU A 186 1.59 -10.88 -12.16
CA GLU A 186 1.41 -9.43 -12.31
C GLU A 186 1.77 -8.94 -13.73
N THR A 187 2.85 -9.48 -14.33
CA THR A 187 3.27 -9.09 -15.68
C THR A 187 2.27 -9.55 -16.74
N MET A 188 1.72 -10.75 -16.59
CA MET A 188 0.68 -11.26 -17.49
C MET A 188 -0.58 -10.40 -17.43
N LEU A 189 -1.05 -10.06 -16.23
CA LEU A 189 -2.23 -9.22 -16.02
C LEU A 189 -2.03 -7.81 -16.59
N ILE A 190 -0.84 -7.22 -16.44
CA ILE A 190 -0.49 -5.94 -17.07
C ILE A 190 -0.52 -6.06 -18.60
N SER A 191 0.02 -7.16 -19.15
CA SER A 191 0.05 -7.43 -20.58
C SER A 191 -1.36 -7.53 -21.15
N LEU A 192 -2.19 -8.42 -20.60
CA LEU A 192 -3.59 -8.63 -21.02
C LEU A 192 -4.40 -7.33 -20.96
N ALA A 193 -4.30 -6.59 -19.84
CA ALA A 193 -4.97 -5.30 -19.69
C ALA A 193 -4.48 -4.24 -20.70
N SER A 194 -3.24 -4.37 -21.18
CA SER A 194 -2.65 -3.47 -22.18
C SER A 194 -2.98 -3.87 -23.61
N THR A 195 -3.20 -5.16 -23.91
CA THR A 195 -3.59 -5.64 -25.24
C THR A 195 -4.94 -5.04 -25.66
N GLN A 196 -5.87 -4.91 -24.73
CA GLN A 196 -7.17 -4.25 -24.99
C GLN A 196 -7.05 -2.76 -25.34
N LYS A 197 -6.01 -2.07 -24.83
CA LYS A 197 -5.70 -0.69 -25.26
C LYS A 197 -5.42 -0.66 -26.76
N TRP A 198 -4.79 -1.70 -27.31
CA TRP A 198 -4.48 -1.80 -28.72
C TRP A 198 -5.68 -2.21 -29.56
N ASP A 199 -6.56 -3.09 -29.07
CA ASP A 199 -7.80 -3.44 -29.80
C ASP A 199 -8.67 -2.20 -30.08
N GLN A 200 -8.78 -1.29 -29.12
CA GLN A 200 -9.49 -0.03 -29.32
C GLN A 200 -8.78 0.90 -30.33
N VAL A 201 -7.44 0.91 -30.34
CA VAL A 201 -6.65 1.69 -31.30
C VAL A 201 -6.78 1.11 -32.71
N TYR A 202 -6.71 -0.22 -32.86
CA TYR A 202 -6.89 -0.90 -34.14
C TYR A 202 -8.31 -0.74 -34.69
N LYS A 203 -9.35 -0.83 -33.85
CA LYS A 203 -10.75 -0.56 -34.25
C LYS A 203 -10.98 0.88 -34.73
N ASN A 204 -10.21 1.85 -34.24
CA ASN A 204 -10.31 3.26 -34.66
C ASN A 204 -9.48 3.57 -35.92
N LEU A 205 -8.60 2.65 -36.34
CA LEU A 205 -7.75 2.78 -37.53
C LEU A 205 -8.28 2.00 -38.74
N ALA A 206 -9.25 1.09 -38.53
CA ALA A 206 -10.00 0.38 -39.56
C ALA A 206 -11.27 1.14 -39.93
#